data_AF-E8PLM0-F1
#
_entry.id   AF-E8PLM0-F1
#
_cell.length_a   1.000
_cell.length_b   1.000
_cell.length_c   1.000
_cell.angle_alpha   90.00
_cell.angle_beta   90.00
_cell.angle_gamma   90.00
#
_symmetry.space_group_name_H-M   'P 1'
#
loop_
_entity.id
_entity.type
_entity.pdbx_description
1 polymer ?
#
loop_
_entity_poly.entity_id
_entity_poly.type
_entity_poly.pdbx_seq_one_letter_code
_entity_poly.pdbx_strand_id
1 'polypeptide(L)'
;MILDVLADALATYILSGKASKVLIRLLPDEVLMAVEHGGTDAVVKLREWIADTLAERIADGWDRYGAPSVVKDTQNERFVAYYETPWREANLEATSKREAYRQARTAWLKEILLAEG
;
A
#
# COMPACT_ATOMS: atom_id res chain seq x y z
N MET A 1 -2.81 -13.38 -4.30
CA MET A 1 -2.34 -14.19 -3.15
C MET A 1 -2.41 -13.41 -1.84
N ILE A 2 -1.65 -12.32 -1.63
CA ILE A 2 -1.71 -11.62 -0.32
C ILE A 2 -3.01 -10.85 -0.10
N LEU A 3 -3.52 -10.16 -1.14
CA LEU A 3 -4.80 -9.45 -1.02
C LEU A 3 -5.98 -10.41 -0.81
N ASP A 4 -5.94 -11.61 -1.43
CA ASP A 4 -6.97 -12.63 -1.20
C ASP A 4 -6.96 -13.13 0.25
N VAL A 5 -5.77 -13.35 0.83
CA VAL A 5 -5.63 -13.75 2.24
C VAL A 5 -6.11 -12.65 3.19
N LEU A 6 -5.78 -11.39 2.91
CA LEU A 6 -6.26 -10.27 3.72
C LEU A 6 -7.78 -10.11 3.61
N ALA A 7 -8.33 -10.24 2.41
CA ALA A 7 -9.77 -10.18 2.17
C ALA A 7 -10.53 -11.29 2.91
N ASP A 8 -10.03 -12.53 2.84
CA ASP A 8 -10.63 -13.68 3.53
C ASP A 8 -10.57 -13.54 5.06
N ALA A 9 -9.42 -13.10 5.59
CA ALA A 9 -9.26 -12.82 7.02
C ALA A 9 -10.20 -11.71 7.49
N LEU A 10 -10.35 -10.65 6.70
CA LEU A 10 -11.24 -9.52 6.99
C LEU A 10 -12.71 -9.95 6.93
N ALA A 11 -13.11 -10.73 5.92
CA ALA A 11 -14.45 -11.31 5.83
C ALA A 11 -14.78 -12.15 7.07
N THR A 12 -13.87 -13.04 7.46
CA THR A 12 -14.00 -13.89 8.65
C THR A 12 -14.12 -13.04 9.93
N TYR A 13 -13.32 -11.98 10.04
CA TYR A 13 -13.34 -11.09 11.19
C TYR A 13 -14.68 -10.33 11.31
N ILE A 14 -15.21 -9.83 10.18
CA ILE A 14 -16.52 -9.16 10.11
C ILE A 14 -17.64 -10.13 10.48
N LEU A 15 -17.69 -11.30 9.85
CA LEU A 15 -18.71 -12.33 10.09
C LEU A 15 -18.70 -12.86 11.53
N SER A 16 -17.53 -12.86 12.19
CA SER A 16 -17.43 -13.25 13.59
C SER A 16 -18.05 -12.23 14.56
N GLY A 17 -18.54 -11.08 14.07
CA GLY A 17 -19.08 -9.99 14.87
C GLY A 17 -18.03 -9.24 15.69
N LYS A 18 -16.75 -9.50 15.45
CA LYS A 18 -15.63 -8.89 16.18
C LYS A 18 -15.14 -7.58 15.57
N ALA A 19 -15.57 -7.27 14.34
CA ALA A 19 -15.22 -6.01 13.67
C ALA A 19 -15.71 -4.79 14.47
N SER A 20 -14.84 -3.79 14.59
CA SER A 20 -15.20 -2.53 15.24
C SER A 20 -16.21 -1.75 14.41
N LYS A 21 -17.04 -0.93 15.05
CA LYS A 21 -17.98 -0.02 14.35
C LYS A 21 -17.27 0.96 13.40
N VAL A 22 -16.01 1.29 13.70
CA VAL A 22 -15.19 2.15 12.84
C VAL A 22 -14.88 1.44 11.54
N LEU A 23 -14.40 0.20 11.61
CA LEU A 23 -14.10 -0.61 10.43
C LEU A 23 -15.33 -0.78 9.53
N ILE A 24 -16.49 -1.10 10.13
CA ILE A 24 -17.74 -1.25 9.38
C ILE A 24 -18.12 0.03 8.64
N ARG A 25 -17.90 1.21 9.24
CA ARG A 25 -18.20 2.50 8.60
C ARG A 25 -17.26 2.89 7.46
N LEU A 26 -16.07 2.27 7.39
CA LEU A 26 -15.10 2.53 6.32
C LEU A 26 -15.37 1.66 5.08
N LEU A 27 -16.15 0.59 5.23
CA LEU A 27 -16.46 -0.30 4.12
C LEU A 27 -17.63 0.28 3.31
N PRO A 28 -17.55 0.27 1.97
CA PRO A 28 -18.67 0.59 1.11
C PRO A 28 -19.86 -0.34 1.37
N ASP A 29 -21.09 0.18 1.23
CA ASP A 29 -22.32 -0.59 1.45
C ASP A 29 -22.35 -1.88 0.63
N GLU A 30 -21.89 -1.82 -0.62
CA GLU A 30 -21.77 -2.99 -1.51
C GLU A 30 -20.84 -4.08 -0.97
N VAL A 31 -19.76 -3.71 -0.28
CA VAL A 31 -18.83 -4.66 0.34
C VAL A 31 -19.47 -5.29 1.56
N LEU A 32 -20.13 -4.49 2.41
CA LEU A 32 -20.86 -4.99 3.58
C LEU A 32 -21.97 -5.97 3.17
N MET A 33 -22.76 -5.60 2.16
CA MET A 33 -23.81 -6.45 1.61
C MET A 33 -23.23 -7.76 1.08
N ALA A 34 -22.12 -7.72 0.34
CA ALA A 34 -21.48 -8.94 -0.16
C ALA A 34 -21.00 -9.85 0.98
N VAL A 35 -20.46 -9.27 2.06
CA VAL A 35 -20.04 -10.03 3.26
C VAL A 35 -21.25 -10.67 3.96
N GLU A 36 -22.34 -9.93 4.15
CA GLU A 36 -23.56 -10.42 4.83
C GLU A 36 -24.28 -11.53 4.08
N HIS A 37 -24.36 -11.44 2.75
CA HIS A 37 -25.00 -12.46 1.90
C HIS A 37 -24.12 -13.71 1.71
N GLY A 38 -22.84 -13.62 2.07
CA GLY A 38 -21.89 -14.72 2.09
C GLY A 38 -21.42 -15.18 0.70
N GLY A 39 -20.36 -15.98 0.68
CA GLY A 39 -19.83 -16.63 -0.53
C GLY A 39 -18.58 -15.97 -1.12
N THR A 40 -18.19 -16.44 -2.30
CA THR A 40 -16.96 -16.00 -3.00
C THR A 40 -16.97 -14.52 -3.37
N ASP A 41 -18.15 -13.92 -3.49
CA ASP A 41 -18.31 -12.51 -3.85
C ASP A 41 -17.78 -11.56 -2.76
N ALA A 42 -17.94 -11.91 -1.49
CA ALA A 42 -17.42 -11.14 -0.35
C ALA A 42 -15.89 -10.96 -0.42
N VAL A 43 -15.17 -12.06 -0.69
CA VAL A 43 -13.71 -12.05 -0.78
C VAL A 43 -13.24 -11.23 -1.97
N VAL A 44 -13.94 -11.32 -3.11
CA VAL A 44 -13.64 -10.51 -4.29
C VAL A 44 -13.84 -9.03 -4.00
N LYS A 45 -14.97 -8.65 -3.41
CA LYS A 45 -15.29 -7.25 -3.09
C LYS A 45 -14.36 -6.63 -2.07
N LEU A 46 -14.02 -7.38 -1.02
CA LEU A 46 -13.01 -6.93 -0.05
C LEU A 46 -11.63 -6.79 -0.68
N ARG A 47 -11.25 -7.71 -1.58
CA ARG A 47 -9.98 -7.62 -2.30
C ARG A 47 -9.91 -6.38 -3.19
N GLU A 48 -10.97 -6.10 -3.93
CA GLU A 48 -11.11 -4.88 -4.75
C GLU A 48 -10.97 -3.64 -3.87
N TRP A 49 -11.74 -3.55 -2.79
CA TRP A 49 -11.69 -2.42 -1.86
C TRP A 49 -10.31 -2.21 -1.23
N ILE A 50 -9.62 -3.28 -0.80
CA ILE A 50 -8.25 -3.18 -0.26
C ILE A 50 -7.30 -2.64 -1.35
N ALA A 51 -7.41 -3.15 -2.58
CA ALA A 51 -6.55 -2.71 -3.68
C ALA A 51 -6.75 -1.23 -4.00
N ASP A 52 -8.01 -0.78 -4.07
CA ASP A 52 -8.37 0.60 -4.36
C ASP A 52 -7.88 1.53 -3.24
N THR A 53 -8.13 1.18 -1.98
CA THR A 53 -7.67 1.97 -0.82
C THR A 53 -6.14 2.12 -0.80
N LEU A 54 -5.40 1.05 -1.11
CA LEU A 54 -3.93 1.12 -1.19
C LEU A 54 -3.48 1.94 -2.40
N ALA A 55 -4.15 1.82 -3.55
CA ALA A 55 -3.82 2.55 -4.75
C ALA A 55 -4.02 4.06 -4.56
N GLU A 56 -5.14 4.47 -3.95
CA GLU A 56 -5.41 5.87 -3.60
C GLU A 56 -4.33 6.43 -2.67
N ARG A 57 -3.98 5.70 -1.59
CA ARG A 57 -2.93 6.15 -0.68
C ARG A 57 -1.57 6.31 -1.36
N ILE A 58 -1.25 5.42 -2.29
CA ILE A 58 -0.01 5.47 -3.07
C ILE A 58 -0.04 6.65 -4.05
N ALA A 59 -1.17 6.88 -4.73
CA ALA A 59 -1.33 8.00 -5.65
C ALA A 59 -1.20 9.34 -4.92
N ASP A 60 -1.89 9.50 -3.78
CA ASP A 60 -1.77 10.68 -2.92
C ASP A 60 -0.33 10.92 -2.45
N GLY A 61 0.36 9.85 -2.05
CA GLY A 61 1.76 9.94 -1.66
C GLY A 61 2.63 10.43 -2.81
N TRP A 62 2.38 9.95 -4.02
CA TRP A 62 3.12 10.37 -5.21
C TRP A 62 2.85 11.84 -5.52
N ASP A 63 1.59 12.27 -5.50
CA ASP A 63 1.23 13.66 -5.79
C ASP A 63 1.84 14.64 -4.77
N ARG A 64 1.99 14.22 -3.51
CA ARG A 64 2.53 15.08 -2.44
C ARG A 64 4.06 15.08 -2.34
N TYR A 65 4.70 13.92 -2.48
CA TYR A 65 6.13 13.74 -2.17
C TYR A 65 6.96 13.27 -3.37
N GLY A 66 6.33 13.10 -4.54
CA GLY A 66 6.96 12.58 -5.73
C GLY A 66 7.25 11.07 -5.66
N ALA A 67 7.44 10.47 -6.84
CA ALA A 67 7.91 9.08 -6.91
C ALA A 67 9.42 8.98 -6.67
N PRO A 68 9.88 7.89 -6.06
CA PRO A 68 11.30 7.59 -5.95
C PRO A 68 12.02 7.64 -7.28
N SER A 69 13.14 8.36 -7.32
CA SER A 69 13.96 8.57 -8.52
C SER A 69 15.35 7.98 -8.33
N VAL A 70 16.09 7.77 -9.43
CA VAL A 70 17.45 7.22 -9.40
C VAL A 70 18.34 7.94 -10.40
N VAL A 71 19.50 8.36 -9.93
CA VAL A 71 20.59 8.94 -10.71
C VAL A 71 21.79 8.00 -10.69
N LYS A 72 22.58 7.98 -11.78
CA LYS A 72 23.89 7.31 -11.79
C LYS A 72 24.95 8.31 -11.32
N ASP A 73 25.64 7.97 -10.24
CA ASP A 73 26.86 8.66 -9.85
C ASP A 73 28.03 8.09 -10.68
N THR A 74 28.54 8.91 -11.60
CA THR A 74 29.63 8.53 -12.50
C THR A 74 31.00 8.56 -11.84
N GLN A 75 31.17 9.26 -10.71
CA GLN A 75 32.47 9.32 -10.01
C GLN A 75 32.70 8.05 -9.19
N ASN A 76 31.66 7.56 -8.51
CA ASN A 76 31.74 6.38 -7.64
C ASN A 76 31.24 5.09 -8.30
N GLU A 77 30.84 5.15 -9.58
CA GLU A 77 30.21 4.05 -10.31
C GLU A 77 28.99 3.43 -9.59
N ARG A 78 28.23 4.26 -8.86
CA ARG A 78 27.05 3.85 -8.08
C ARG A 78 25.76 4.39 -8.68
N PHE A 79 24.65 3.87 -8.18
CA PHE A 79 23.32 4.44 -8.39
C PHE A 79 22.81 4.99 -7.06
N VAL A 80 22.41 6.26 -7.07
CA VAL A 80 21.84 6.96 -5.92
C VAL A 80 20.35 7.07 -6.17
N ALA A 81 19.55 6.40 -5.35
CA ALA A 81 18.11 6.55 -5.32
C ALA A 81 17.71 7.60 -4.31
N TYR A 82 16.81 8.49 -4.69
CA TYR A 82 16.22 9.49 -3.80
C TYR A 82 14.73 9.19 -3.62
N TYR A 83 14.23 9.41 -2.40
CA TYR A 83 12.81 9.48 -2.13
C TYR A 83 12.52 10.41 -0.95
N GLU A 84 11.32 10.97 -0.96
CA GLU A 84 10.77 11.84 0.09
C GLU A 84 9.47 11.24 0.63
N THR A 85 9.24 11.38 1.93
CA THR A 85 8.04 10.93 2.63
C THR A 85 7.64 12.01 3.65
N PRO A 86 6.46 11.90 4.29
CA PRO A 86 6.05 12.86 5.33
C PRO A 86 7.06 12.99 6.49
N TRP A 87 7.92 12.00 6.68
CA TRP A 87 8.81 11.89 7.84
C TRP A 87 10.24 12.29 7.52
N ARG A 88 10.69 12.07 6.27
CA ARG A 88 12.09 12.28 5.88
C ARG A 88 12.29 12.32 4.38
N GLU A 89 13.46 12.85 4.03
CA GLU A 89 14.11 12.61 2.75
C GLU A 89 15.28 11.65 2.94
N ALA A 90 15.51 10.77 1.97
CA ALA A 90 16.62 9.82 2.03
C ALA A 90 17.23 9.52 0.68
N ASN A 91 18.56 9.33 0.69
CA ASN A 91 19.33 8.79 -0.42
C ASN A 91 19.78 7.37 -0.10
N LEU A 92 19.65 6.46 -1.05
CA LEU A 92 20.08 5.07 -0.95
C LEU A 92 21.03 4.74 -2.10
N GLU A 93 22.19 4.22 -1.78
CA GLU A 93 23.18 3.81 -2.77
C GLU A 93 23.08 2.32 -3.10
N ALA A 94 23.24 1.99 -4.37
CA ALA A 94 23.28 0.60 -4.83
C ALA A 94 24.28 0.41 -5.97
N THR A 95 24.67 -0.84 -6.18
CA THR A 95 25.56 -1.24 -7.28
C THR A 95 24.85 -1.26 -8.63
N SER A 96 23.52 -1.33 -8.63
CA SER A 96 22.72 -1.37 -9.85
C SER A 96 21.50 -0.46 -9.78
N LYS A 97 21.11 0.10 -10.92
CA LYS A 97 19.89 0.91 -11.07
C LYS A 97 18.65 0.19 -10.55
N ARG A 98 18.55 -1.12 -10.83
CA ARG A 98 17.40 -1.95 -10.42
C ARG A 98 17.33 -2.11 -8.91
N GLU A 99 18.47 -2.35 -8.27
CA GLU A 99 18.56 -2.46 -6.81
C GLU A 99 18.20 -1.12 -6.16
N ALA A 100 18.78 -0.02 -6.65
CA ALA A 100 18.50 1.34 -6.16
C ALA A 100 16.99 1.65 -6.18
N TYR A 101 16.33 1.42 -7.33
CA TYR A 101 14.88 1.60 -7.46
C TYR A 101 14.10 0.69 -6.53
N ARG A 102 14.47 -0.59 -6.40
CA ARG A 102 13.74 -1.54 -5.56
C ARG A 102 13.79 -1.12 -4.09
N GLN A 103 14.97 -0.73 -3.60
CA GLN A 103 15.13 -0.31 -2.23
C GLN A 103 14.33 0.96 -1.95
N ALA A 104 14.49 2.01 -2.77
CA ALA A 104 13.79 3.27 -2.57
C ALA A 104 12.28 3.14 -2.69
N ARG A 105 11.75 2.44 -3.71
CA ARG A 105 10.30 2.21 -3.85
C ARG A 105 9.72 1.42 -2.69
N THR A 106 10.43 0.43 -2.18
CA THR A 106 9.95 -0.38 -1.05
C THR A 106 9.94 0.43 0.25
N ALA A 107 10.98 1.22 0.50
CA ALA A 107 11.06 2.09 1.68
C ALA A 107 9.97 3.16 1.63
N TRP A 108 9.87 3.86 0.50
CA TRP A 108 8.85 4.87 0.26
C TRP A 108 7.43 4.33 0.44
N LEU A 109 7.09 3.19 -0.20
CA LEU A 109 5.76 2.59 -0.08
C LEU A 109 5.42 2.25 1.38
N LYS A 110 6.37 1.69 2.14
CA LYS A 110 6.15 1.37 3.55
C LYS A 110 5.86 2.63 4.36
N GLU A 111 6.63 3.68 4.16
CA GLU A 111 6.48 4.94 4.90
C GLU A 111 5.18 5.68 4.53
N ILE A 112 4.77 5.67 3.26
CA ILE A 112 3.50 6.26 2.80
C ILE A 112 2.29 5.50 3.33
N LEU A 113 2.33 4.17 3.29
CA LEU A 113 1.23 3.32 3.77
C LEU A 113 1.08 3.36 5.30
N LEU A 114 2.16 3.64 6.03
CA LEU A 114 2.15 3.75 7.49
C LEU A 114 2.01 5.18 8.00
N ALA A 115 2.10 6.18 7.11
CA ALA A 115 1.90 7.56 7.52
C ALA A 115 0.45 7.73 8.00
N GLU A 116 0.26 8.39 9.14
CA GLU A 116 -1.07 8.82 9.57
C GLU A 116 -1.61 9.84 8.56
N GLY A 117 -2.93 9.78 8.32
CA GLY A 117 -3.64 10.68 7.40
C GLY A 117 -4.06 11.96 8.09
#